data_AF-A0A2J8RHU3-F1
#
_entry.id   AF-A0A2J8RHU3-F1
#
_cell.length_a   1.000
_cell.length_b   1.000
_cell.length_c   1.000
_cell.angle_alpha   90.00
_cell.angle_beta   90.00
_cell.angle_gamma   90.00
#
_symmetry.space_group_name_H-M   'P 1'
#
loop_
_entity.id
_entity.type
_entity.pdbx_description
1 polymer ?
#
loop_
_entity_poly.entity_id
_entity_poly.type
_entity_poly.pdbx_seq_one_letter_code
_entity_poly.pdbx_strand_id
1 'polypeptide(L)'
;PPCLKAACIHSGMTRKQRESVLQKVRAAQVHVLMLTPEALVGAGGLPPAAQLPPVAFACIDEAHCLSQWSHNFRPCYLRVCKVLRERMGVHCFLGLTATATHRTASDVAQHLAVAEEPGLHRPAPVPANLHLSVSMDRDTDQALLTLLRGERFRNLDSIIIYCNRREDTERIAALLRTCLHAARVPGSGGRAPKTTAEAYHAGMCSQERRRGEDLRELRRHVHADSTDFLAVKRLVQCVFPACTCTRPPLEQEGAVGGERPVPKYPAEEAEQLGGHQATPGPRRACMGHERALPIQLTVQALDMPEEAIETLLCYLELHPHHWLELMATTYTHCRLNCPGGPAQLQALAHRCPPLAVCLAQQLPEDPEQGSSSVEFDMVKLVDTMGW
;
A
#
# COMPACT_ATOMS: atom_id res chain seq x y z
N PRO A 1 -4.76 -27.93 21.45
CA PRO A 1 -4.32 -28.80 20.33
C PRO A 1 -2.80 -28.95 20.29
N PRO A 2 -2.25 -30.17 20.24
CA PRO A 2 -0.80 -30.40 20.26
C PRO A 2 -0.17 -29.88 18.95
N CYS A 3 0.57 -28.77 19.07
CA CYS A 3 1.32 -28.09 17.99
C CYS A 3 0.49 -27.60 16.79
N LEU A 4 -0.24 -26.49 16.98
CA LEU A 4 -0.65 -25.63 15.86
C LEU A 4 0.60 -25.22 15.04
N LYS A 5 0.57 -25.47 13.74
CA LYS A 5 1.65 -25.05 12.82
C LYS A 5 1.30 -23.71 12.20
N ALA A 6 2.12 -22.69 12.46
CA ALA A 6 1.99 -21.38 11.85
C ALA A 6 2.96 -21.20 10.68
N ALA A 7 2.58 -20.38 9.70
CA ALA A 7 3.47 -19.83 8.67
C ALA A 7 3.11 -18.36 8.42
N CYS A 8 4.04 -17.58 7.90
CA CYS A 8 3.81 -16.18 7.53
C CYS A 8 4.05 -15.93 6.04
N ILE A 9 3.37 -14.91 5.49
CA ILE A 9 3.67 -14.31 4.20
C ILE A 9 3.69 -12.79 4.36
N HIS A 10 4.83 -12.17 4.02
CA HIS A 10 5.03 -10.72 4.03
C HIS A 10 5.64 -10.24 2.70
N SER A 11 5.66 -8.93 2.46
CA SER A 11 6.15 -8.31 1.22
C SER A 11 7.62 -8.65 0.93
N GLY A 12 8.49 -8.61 1.95
CA GLY A 12 9.92 -8.91 1.83
C GLY A 12 10.31 -10.38 1.55
N MET A 13 9.37 -11.28 1.26
CA MET A 13 9.68 -12.68 0.94
C MET A 13 9.92 -12.88 -0.56
N THR A 14 10.96 -13.66 -0.91
CA THR A 14 11.19 -14.07 -2.30
C THR A 14 10.06 -14.96 -2.82
N ARG A 15 9.85 -14.97 -4.15
CA ARG A 15 8.82 -15.81 -4.79
C ARG A 15 8.91 -17.29 -4.38
N LYS A 16 10.13 -17.85 -4.33
CA LYS A 16 10.39 -19.24 -3.90
C LYS A 16 9.96 -19.50 -2.45
N GLN A 17 10.17 -18.54 -1.54
CA GLN A 17 9.72 -18.67 -0.15
C GLN A 17 8.19 -18.62 -0.05
N ARG A 18 7.54 -17.69 -0.77
CA ARG A 18 6.06 -17.62 -0.83
C ARG A 18 5.48 -18.91 -1.43
N GLU A 19 6.01 -19.40 -2.54
CA GLU A 19 5.63 -20.68 -3.17
C GLU A 19 5.76 -21.86 -2.20
N SER A 20 6.88 -21.94 -1.44
CA SER A 20 7.09 -23.00 -0.44
C SER A 20 6.08 -22.95 0.72
N VAL A 21 5.74 -21.76 1.21
CA VAL A 21 4.68 -21.59 2.23
C VAL A 21 3.33 -22.01 1.67
N LEU A 22 2.96 -21.52 0.47
CA LEU A 22 1.70 -21.88 -0.18
C LEU A 22 1.60 -23.40 -0.44
N GLN A 23 2.68 -24.07 -0.83
CA GLN A 23 2.70 -25.53 -0.98
C GLN A 23 2.40 -26.25 0.35
N LYS A 24 2.93 -25.77 1.47
CA LYS A 24 2.62 -26.33 2.81
C LYS A 24 1.18 -26.05 3.24
N VAL A 25 0.62 -24.89 2.90
CA VAL A 25 -0.80 -24.55 3.13
C VAL A 25 -1.70 -25.48 2.32
N ARG A 26 -1.44 -25.64 1.01
CA ARG A 26 -2.16 -26.57 0.13
C ARG A 26 -2.10 -28.02 0.61
N ALA A 27 -0.97 -28.45 1.17
CA ALA A 27 -0.78 -29.77 1.77
C ALA A 27 -1.37 -29.91 3.19
N ALA A 28 -2.19 -28.96 3.67
CA ALA A 28 -2.77 -28.92 5.01
C ALA A 28 -1.73 -29.02 6.17
N GLN A 29 -0.49 -28.61 5.93
CA GLN A 29 0.58 -28.63 6.93
C GLN A 29 0.64 -27.35 7.78
N VAL A 30 -0.19 -26.36 7.47
CA VAL A 30 -0.29 -25.07 8.16
C VAL A 30 -1.71 -24.90 8.66
N HIS A 31 -1.85 -24.54 9.93
CA HIS A 31 -3.13 -24.31 10.62
C HIS A 31 -3.41 -22.82 10.84
N VAL A 32 -2.36 -22.00 10.89
CA VAL A 32 -2.44 -20.55 11.07
C VAL A 32 -1.56 -19.88 10.01
N LEU A 33 -2.14 -19.02 9.18
CA LEU A 33 -1.42 -18.26 8.16
C LEU A 33 -1.43 -16.77 8.52
N MET A 34 -0.28 -16.24 8.91
CA MET A 34 -0.10 -14.82 9.23
C MET A 34 0.23 -14.04 7.96
N LEU A 35 -0.55 -13.01 7.65
CA LEU A 35 -0.40 -12.21 6.44
C LEU A 35 -0.28 -10.74 6.83
N THR A 36 0.64 -10.01 6.19
CA THR A 36 0.56 -8.55 6.23
C THR A 36 -0.54 -8.07 5.26
N PRO A 37 -1.22 -6.94 5.50
CA PRO A 37 -2.29 -6.45 4.63
C PRO A 37 -1.86 -6.36 3.15
N GLU A 38 -0.66 -5.84 2.92
CA GLU A 38 -0.05 -5.61 1.61
C GLU A 38 0.27 -6.93 0.91
N ALA A 39 0.63 -7.97 1.67
CA ALA A 39 0.92 -9.29 1.13
C ALA A 39 -0.33 -10.04 0.63
N LEU A 40 -1.51 -9.66 1.13
CA LEU A 40 -2.83 -10.18 0.74
C LEU A 40 -3.44 -9.41 -0.43
N VAL A 41 -3.36 -8.06 -0.43
CA VAL A 41 -4.01 -7.21 -1.47
C VAL A 41 -3.10 -6.85 -2.66
N GLY A 42 -1.77 -6.94 -2.49
CA GLY A 42 -0.78 -6.62 -3.52
C GLY A 42 -0.50 -7.75 -4.51
N ALA A 43 0.40 -7.48 -5.47
CA ALA A 43 0.65 -8.32 -6.66
C ALA A 43 1.11 -9.78 -6.44
N GLY A 44 1.46 -10.15 -5.20
CA GLY A 44 1.75 -11.54 -4.85
C GLY A 44 0.50 -12.35 -4.44
N GLY A 45 -0.53 -11.68 -3.93
CA GLY A 45 -1.84 -12.22 -3.50
C GLY A 45 -1.84 -13.49 -2.64
N LEU A 46 -3.05 -14.04 -2.47
CA LEU A 46 -3.25 -15.47 -2.23
C LEU A 46 -3.73 -16.14 -3.53
N PRO A 47 -3.45 -17.45 -3.73
CA PRO A 47 -4.10 -18.20 -4.79
C PRO A 47 -5.63 -18.30 -4.52
N PRO A 48 -6.45 -18.61 -5.55
CA PRO A 48 -7.90 -18.73 -5.40
C PRO A 48 -8.29 -19.67 -4.26
N ALA A 49 -9.38 -19.36 -3.54
CA ALA A 49 -9.85 -20.16 -2.40
C ALA A 49 -10.05 -21.65 -2.72
N ALA A 50 -10.47 -21.99 -3.94
CA ALA A 50 -10.61 -23.37 -4.42
C ALA A 50 -9.29 -24.18 -4.42
N GLN A 51 -8.13 -23.53 -4.34
CA GLN A 51 -6.82 -24.17 -4.22
C GLN A 51 -6.35 -24.29 -2.76
N LEU A 52 -7.10 -23.77 -1.78
CA LEU A 52 -6.70 -23.67 -0.38
C LEU A 52 -7.65 -24.48 0.52
N PRO A 53 -7.19 -24.91 1.71
CA PRO A 53 -8.09 -25.46 2.72
C PRO A 53 -9.17 -24.43 3.12
N PRO A 54 -10.37 -24.88 3.53
CA PRO A 54 -11.43 -23.97 3.95
C PRO A 54 -11.00 -23.13 5.15
N VAL A 55 -11.25 -21.82 5.09
CA VAL A 55 -10.91 -20.86 6.14
C VAL A 55 -12.05 -20.81 7.15
N ALA A 56 -11.77 -21.12 8.42
CA ALA A 56 -12.79 -21.10 9.48
C ALA A 56 -13.21 -19.66 9.87
N PHE A 57 -12.24 -18.77 10.03
CA PHE A 57 -12.42 -17.33 10.31
C PHE A 57 -11.14 -16.57 9.97
N ALA A 58 -11.22 -15.25 9.84
CA ALA A 58 -10.05 -14.37 9.77
C ALA A 58 -9.88 -13.57 11.07
N CYS A 59 -8.66 -13.54 11.60
CA CYS A 59 -8.27 -12.67 12.69
C CYS A 59 -7.65 -11.40 12.11
N ILE A 60 -8.22 -10.23 12.41
CA ILE A 60 -7.68 -8.92 12.07
C ILE A 60 -7.04 -8.35 13.34
N ASP A 61 -5.72 -8.44 13.42
CA ASP A 61 -4.95 -7.77 14.47
C ASP A 61 -4.81 -6.27 14.15
N GLU A 62 -4.61 -5.45 15.18
CA GLU A 62 -4.70 -3.99 15.14
C GLU A 62 -5.89 -3.44 14.32
N ALA A 63 -7.07 -4.00 14.58
CA ALA A 63 -8.31 -3.69 13.87
C ALA A 63 -8.68 -2.19 13.87
N HIS A 64 -8.13 -1.37 14.77
CA HIS A 64 -8.29 0.08 14.72
C HIS A 64 -7.86 0.70 13.37
N CYS A 65 -6.91 0.08 12.65
CA CYS A 65 -6.43 0.54 11.35
C CYS A 65 -7.53 0.64 10.26
N LEU A 66 -8.67 -0.05 10.44
CA LEU A 66 -9.84 0.07 9.56
C LEU A 66 -10.55 1.43 9.66
N SER A 67 -10.51 2.06 10.85
CA SER A 67 -11.30 3.25 11.15
C SER A 67 -10.52 4.52 10.82
N GLN A 68 -11.13 5.43 10.04
CA GLN A 68 -10.60 6.77 9.78
C GLN A 68 -10.46 7.62 11.07
N TRP A 69 -11.20 7.28 12.12
CA TRP A 69 -11.13 7.91 13.45
C TRP A 69 -10.05 7.30 14.35
N SER A 70 -9.14 6.49 13.81
CA SER A 70 -8.01 5.94 14.54
C SER A 70 -6.77 6.84 14.39
N HIS A 71 -5.79 6.62 15.26
CA HIS A 71 -4.50 7.31 15.21
C HIS A 71 -3.54 6.74 14.15
N ASN A 72 -3.93 5.65 13.48
CA ASN A 72 -3.09 4.87 12.56
C ASN A 72 -3.98 4.18 11.50
N PHE A 73 -4.82 4.96 10.83
CA PHE A 73 -5.67 4.48 9.74
C PHE A 73 -4.81 4.01 8.56
N ARG A 74 -5.15 2.87 7.96
CA ARG A 74 -4.42 2.30 6.82
C ARG A 74 -5.39 1.81 5.75
N PRO A 75 -5.39 2.39 4.52
CA PRO A 75 -6.40 2.09 3.49
C PRO A 75 -6.39 0.61 3.06
N CYS A 76 -5.22 -0.02 3.07
CA CYS A 76 -5.06 -1.43 2.74
C CYS A 76 -5.92 -2.37 3.62
N TYR A 77 -6.26 -2.00 4.87
CA TYR A 77 -7.16 -2.79 5.72
C TYR A 77 -8.60 -2.85 5.19
N LEU A 78 -9.07 -1.79 4.53
CA LEU A 78 -10.39 -1.75 3.89
C LEU A 78 -10.45 -2.78 2.75
N ARG A 79 -9.40 -2.78 1.91
CA ARG A 79 -9.21 -3.76 0.82
C ARG A 79 -9.05 -5.20 1.35
N VAL A 80 -8.38 -5.39 2.49
CA VAL A 80 -8.28 -6.72 3.15
C VAL A 80 -9.67 -7.29 3.45
N CYS A 81 -10.58 -6.51 4.01
CA CYS A 81 -11.94 -6.98 4.31
C CYS A 81 -12.73 -7.33 3.03
N LYS A 82 -12.60 -6.53 1.97
CA LYS A 82 -13.20 -6.81 0.64
C LYS A 82 -12.65 -8.14 0.08
N VAL A 83 -11.33 -8.29 -0.01
CA VAL A 83 -10.64 -9.48 -0.53
C VAL A 83 -10.99 -10.75 0.26
N LEU A 84 -11.06 -10.67 1.59
CA LEU A 84 -11.40 -11.82 2.44
C LEU A 84 -12.86 -12.28 2.24
N ARG A 85 -13.80 -11.36 2.06
CA ARG A 85 -15.21 -11.72 1.77
C ARG A 85 -15.35 -12.28 0.35
N GLU A 86 -14.94 -11.52 -0.65
CA GLU A 86 -15.25 -11.80 -2.06
C GLU A 86 -14.39 -12.92 -2.66
N ARG A 87 -13.08 -12.95 -2.37
CA ARG A 87 -12.14 -13.89 -2.99
C ARG A 87 -11.88 -15.13 -2.14
N MET A 88 -12.06 -15.01 -0.82
CA MET A 88 -11.75 -16.07 0.15
C MET A 88 -13.00 -16.67 0.82
N GLY A 89 -14.19 -16.09 0.63
CA GLY A 89 -15.45 -16.58 1.21
C GLY A 89 -15.53 -16.46 2.74
N VAL A 90 -14.73 -15.58 3.34
CA VAL A 90 -14.64 -15.43 4.80
C VAL A 90 -15.69 -14.43 5.28
N HIS A 91 -16.65 -14.93 6.06
CA HIS A 91 -17.69 -14.11 6.69
C HIS A 91 -17.55 -14.02 8.22
N CYS A 92 -16.75 -14.89 8.84
CA CYS A 92 -16.44 -14.81 10.27
C CYS A 92 -15.14 -14.04 10.51
N PHE A 93 -15.23 -12.92 11.22
CA PHE A 93 -14.11 -12.04 11.54
C PHE A 93 -13.93 -11.91 13.05
N LEU A 94 -12.67 -11.95 13.51
CA LEU A 94 -12.26 -11.61 14.86
C LEU A 94 -11.39 -10.35 14.79
N GLY A 95 -11.92 -9.20 15.18
CA GLY A 95 -11.14 -7.96 15.30
C GLY A 95 -10.50 -7.86 16.67
N LEU A 96 -9.17 -7.69 16.72
CA LEU A 96 -8.41 -7.47 17.95
C LEU A 96 -7.75 -6.09 17.90
N THR A 97 -7.82 -5.33 18.99
CA THR A 97 -6.97 -4.14 19.19
C THR A 97 -6.93 -3.74 20.66
N ALA A 98 -5.81 -3.14 21.09
CA ALA A 98 -5.66 -2.57 22.43
C ALA A 98 -6.06 -1.09 22.51
N THR A 99 -6.12 -0.38 21.37
CA THR A 99 -6.09 1.10 21.32
C THR A 99 -7.20 1.67 20.42
N ALA A 100 -8.45 1.57 20.89
CA ALA A 100 -9.61 2.15 20.22
C ALA A 100 -10.41 3.10 21.13
N THR A 101 -10.84 4.25 20.59
CA THR A 101 -11.90 5.05 21.21
C THR A 101 -13.25 4.39 20.95
N HIS A 102 -14.32 4.80 21.65
CA HIS A 102 -15.68 4.33 21.34
C HIS A 102 -16.05 4.56 19.86
N ARG A 103 -15.70 5.71 19.29
CA ARG A 103 -15.97 6.03 17.89
C ARG A 103 -15.19 5.11 16.94
N THR A 104 -13.92 4.88 17.24
CA THR A 104 -13.05 3.95 16.51
C THR A 104 -13.62 2.52 16.56
N ALA A 105 -14.04 2.05 17.73
CA ALA A 105 -14.55 0.69 17.91
C ALA A 105 -15.89 0.44 17.21
N SER A 106 -16.78 1.43 17.22
CA SER A 106 -18.06 1.44 16.48
C SER A 106 -17.84 1.35 14.96
N ASP A 107 -16.98 2.21 14.41
CA ASP A 107 -16.59 2.23 12.99
C ASP A 107 -15.95 0.90 12.54
N VAL A 108 -15.08 0.31 13.39
CA VAL A 108 -14.51 -1.04 13.17
C VAL A 108 -15.58 -2.14 13.20
N ALA A 109 -16.52 -2.10 14.15
CA ALA A 109 -17.60 -3.09 14.23
C ALA A 109 -18.49 -3.04 12.97
N GLN A 110 -18.81 -1.85 12.48
CA GLN A 110 -19.52 -1.65 11.21
C GLN A 110 -18.73 -2.26 10.03
N HIS A 111 -17.43 -1.99 9.90
CA HIS A 111 -16.59 -2.54 8.83
C HIS A 111 -16.48 -4.08 8.87
N LEU A 112 -16.46 -4.67 10.08
CA LEU A 112 -16.41 -6.12 10.27
C LEU A 112 -17.80 -6.80 10.21
N ALA A 113 -18.89 -6.03 10.16
CA ALA A 113 -20.28 -6.49 10.27
C ALA A 113 -20.57 -7.24 11.59
N VAL A 114 -20.00 -6.74 12.69
CA VAL A 114 -20.24 -7.23 14.06
C VAL A 114 -21.30 -6.34 14.72
N ALA A 115 -22.26 -6.94 15.43
CA ALA A 115 -23.25 -6.18 16.19
C ALA A 115 -22.59 -5.39 17.33
N GLU A 116 -23.04 -4.16 17.57
CA GLU A 116 -22.57 -3.37 18.70
C GLU A 116 -23.14 -3.93 20.02
N GLU A 117 -22.25 -4.34 20.92
CA GLU A 117 -22.62 -4.85 22.24
C GLU A 117 -22.62 -3.72 23.29
N PRO A 118 -23.79 -3.40 23.90
CA PRO A 118 -23.90 -2.29 24.84
C PRO A 118 -23.09 -2.53 26.11
N GLY A 119 -21.95 -1.84 26.23
CA GLY A 119 -21.08 -1.88 27.40
C GLY A 119 -19.62 -2.27 27.13
N LEU A 120 -19.31 -2.78 25.92
CA LEU A 120 -17.96 -3.19 25.54
C LEU A 120 -16.98 -2.01 25.37
N HIS A 121 -17.50 -0.79 25.18
CA HIS A 121 -16.75 0.39 24.73
C HIS A 121 -16.32 1.34 25.86
N ARG A 122 -15.75 0.83 26.95
CA ARG A 122 -14.97 1.66 27.88
C ARG A 122 -13.48 1.46 27.61
N PRO A 123 -12.72 2.52 27.26
CA PRO A 123 -11.27 2.46 27.27
C PRO A 123 -10.81 1.93 28.63
N ALA A 124 -9.92 0.95 28.63
CA ALA A 124 -9.38 0.42 29.89
C ALA A 124 -8.71 1.58 30.65
N PRO A 125 -9.15 1.89 31.89
CA PRO A 125 -8.55 2.98 32.65
C PRO A 125 -7.08 2.66 32.91
N VAL A 126 -6.24 3.69 32.93
CA VAL A 126 -4.81 3.54 33.27
C VAL A 126 -4.72 2.84 34.64
N PRO A 127 -4.00 1.70 34.76
CA PRO A 127 -3.92 0.97 36.01
C PRO A 127 -3.40 1.83 37.17
N ALA A 128 -3.99 1.70 38.35
CA ALA A 128 -3.66 2.55 39.51
C ALA A 128 -2.20 2.42 40.00
N ASN A 129 -1.48 1.37 39.57
CA ASN A 129 -0.05 1.17 39.82
C ASN A 129 0.88 1.89 38.81
N LEU A 130 0.34 2.61 37.81
CA LEU A 130 1.13 3.46 36.91
C LEU A 130 1.30 4.87 37.50
N HIS A 131 2.52 5.19 37.92
CA HIS A 131 2.87 6.53 38.40
C HIS A 131 3.39 7.40 37.26
N LEU A 132 2.55 8.28 36.72
CA LEU A 132 2.91 9.19 35.63
C LEU A 132 3.55 10.48 36.16
N SER A 133 4.54 11.01 35.43
CA SER A 133 5.21 12.28 35.73
C SER A 133 5.81 12.90 34.48
N VAL A 134 5.79 14.23 34.36
CA VAL A 134 6.25 14.99 33.19
C VAL A 134 7.21 16.11 33.64
N SER A 135 8.26 16.35 32.87
CA SER A 135 9.23 17.43 33.06
C SER A 135 9.53 18.13 31.73
N MET A 136 10.14 19.32 31.80
CA MET A 136 10.62 20.07 30.64
C MET A 136 12.09 20.43 30.85
N ASP A 137 12.96 19.46 30.59
CA ASP A 137 14.39 19.58 30.87
C ASP A 137 15.15 20.29 29.75
N ARG A 138 16.12 21.14 30.12
CA ARG A 138 16.95 21.90 29.17
C ARG A 138 17.97 21.02 28.44
N ASP A 139 18.42 19.95 29.09
CA ASP A 139 19.32 18.93 28.54
C ASP A 139 18.71 17.57 28.90
N THR A 140 18.06 16.94 27.91
CA THR A 140 17.32 15.69 28.09
C THR A 140 18.24 14.49 28.34
N ASP A 141 19.47 14.51 27.82
CA ASP A 141 20.46 13.45 28.05
C ASP A 141 20.95 13.45 29.51
N GLN A 142 21.27 14.63 30.06
CA GLN A 142 21.68 14.78 31.47
C GLN A 142 20.51 14.56 32.43
N ALA A 143 19.31 15.01 32.07
CA ALA A 143 18.10 14.75 32.84
C ALA A 143 17.79 13.25 32.91
N LEU A 144 17.90 12.51 31.80
CA LEU A 144 17.73 11.06 31.77
C LEU A 144 18.73 10.35 32.70
N LEU A 145 20.02 10.71 32.66
CA LEU A 145 21.03 10.15 33.55
C LEU A 145 20.75 10.45 35.04
N THR A 146 20.28 11.66 35.34
CA THR A 146 19.90 12.05 36.70
C THR A 146 18.65 11.31 37.18
N LEU A 147 17.64 11.17 36.31
CA LEU A 147 16.40 10.45 36.59
C LEU A 147 16.66 8.98 36.90
N LEU A 148 17.46 8.30 36.07
CA LEU A 148 17.81 6.87 36.23
C LEU A 148 18.68 6.60 37.47
N ARG A 149 19.50 7.57 37.89
CA ARG A 149 20.28 7.50 39.15
C ARG A 149 19.46 7.87 40.39
N GLY A 150 18.32 8.53 40.21
CA GLY A 150 17.42 8.94 41.29
C GLY A 150 16.76 7.76 42.00
N GLU A 151 16.35 7.97 43.25
CA GLU A 151 15.88 6.89 44.14
C GLU A 151 14.71 6.07 43.57
N ARG A 152 13.86 6.72 42.76
CA ARG A 152 12.68 6.13 42.12
C ARG A 152 13.01 5.14 41.00
N PHE A 153 14.15 5.28 40.32
CA PHE A 153 14.51 4.48 39.15
C PHE A 153 15.78 3.64 39.33
N ARG A 154 16.68 3.99 40.26
CA ARG A 154 17.97 3.29 40.48
C ARG A 154 17.88 1.78 40.75
N ASN A 155 16.72 1.32 41.23
CA ASN A 155 16.45 -0.08 41.60
C ASN A 155 15.51 -0.79 40.59
N LEU A 156 15.27 -0.22 39.41
CA LEU A 156 14.44 -0.82 38.37
C LEU A 156 15.30 -1.51 37.31
N ASP A 157 15.26 -2.85 37.27
CA ASP A 157 16.04 -3.68 36.34
C ASP A 157 15.42 -3.82 34.93
N SER A 158 14.27 -3.17 34.67
CA SER A 158 13.56 -3.27 33.38
C SER A 158 12.93 -1.93 33.03
N ILE A 159 13.53 -1.24 32.06
CA ILE A 159 13.17 0.12 31.66
C ILE A 159 13.12 0.14 30.12
N ILE A 160 12.04 0.68 29.56
CA ILE A 160 11.88 0.92 28.12
C ILE A 160 11.97 2.43 27.91
N ILE A 161 12.80 2.86 26.96
CA ILE A 161 12.97 4.27 26.57
C ILE A 161 12.57 4.38 25.11
N TYR A 162 11.49 5.10 24.84
CA TYR A 162 11.06 5.42 23.48
C TYR A 162 11.81 6.64 22.96
N CYS A 163 12.28 6.59 21.72
CA CYS A 163 12.88 7.71 21.00
C CYS A 163 12.18 7.89 19.66
N ASN A 164 12.01 9.14 19.21
CA ASN A 164 11.32 9.45 17.95
C ASN A 164 12.06 8.89 16.72
N ARG A 165 13.39 8.72 16.81
CA ARG A 165 14.27 8.38 15.67
C ARG A 165 15.19 7.21 16.04
N ARG A 166 15.45 6.33 15.06
CA ARG A 166 16.29 5.12 15.25
C ARG A 166 17.71 5.46 15.70
N GLU A 167 18.32 6.47 15.08
CA GLU A 167 19.63 7.02 15.47
C GLU A 167 19.71 7.37 16.95
N ASP A 168 18.66 7.96 17.50
CA ASP A 168 18.62 8.37 18.91
C ASP A 168 18.53 7.16 19.85
N THR A 169 17.91 6.03 19.44
CA THR A 169 17.93 4.79 20.24
C THR A 169 19.35 4.25 20.40
N GLU A 170 20.15 4.27 19.33
CA GLU A 170 21.55 3.81 19.35
C GLU A 170 22.44 4.75 20.17
N ARG A 171 22.26 6.07 19.96
CA ARG A 171 22.94 7.15 20.68
C ARG A 171 22.68 7.09 22.18
N ILE A 172 21.42 6.98 22.60
CA ILE A 172 21.02 6.86 24.01
C ILE A 172 21.52 5.55 24.60
N ALA A 173 21.40 4.42 23.91
CA ALA A 173 21.94 3.15 24.41
C ALA A 173 23.46 3.20 24.61
N ALA A 174 24.20 3.88 23.73
CA ALA A 174 25.65 4.10 23.89
C ALA A 174 26.00 5.03 25.07
N LEU A 175 25.24 6.12 25.25
CA LEU A 175 25.35 7.03 26.40
C LEU A 175 25.12 6.27 27.72
N LEU A 176 24.02 5.51 27.82
CA LEU A 176 23.67 4.76 29.02
C LEU A 176 24.70 3.69 29.36
N ARG A 177 25.19 2.93 28.38
CA ARG A 177 26.32 2.00 28.60
C ARG A 177 27.51 2.74 29.18
N THR A 178 27.96 3.82 28.55
CA THR A 178 29.15 4.58 28.97
C THR A 178 29.01 5.15 30.38
N CYS A 179 27.89 5.81 30.67
CA CYS A 179 27.68 6.57 31.91
C CYS A 179 27.17 5.74 33.10
N LEU A 180 26.64 4.53 32.88
CA LEU A 180 26.17 3.63 33.94
C LEU A 180 27.13 2.46 34.21
N HIS A 181 27.95 2.02 33.24
CA HIS A 181 29.01 1.02 33.53
C HIS A 181 30.03 1.55 34.56
N ALA A 182 30.32 2.85 34.57
CA ALA A 182 31.23 3.48 35.54
C ALA A 182 30.77 3.39 37.02
N ALA A 183 29.53 2.97 37.29
CA ALA A 183 28.97 2.86 38.64
C ALA A 183 29.02 1.44 39.24
N ARG A 184 29.47 0.42 38.50
CA ARG A 184 29.61 -0.96 39.01
C ARG A 184 31.08 -1.30 39.24
N VAL A 185 31.45 -1.48 40.51
CA VAL A 185 32.80 -1.89 40.97
C VAL A 185 33.19 -3.24 40.36
N PRO A 186 34.44 -3.45 39.89
CA PRO A 186 34.88 -4.72 39.34
C PRO A 186 35.09 -5.78 40.44
N GLY A 187 34.03 -6.51 40.77
CA GLY A 187 34.03 -7.63 41.74
C GLY A 187 33.87 -9.00 41.08
N SER A 188 34.95 -9.79 41.06
CA SER A 188 35.04 -11.25 40.86
C SER A 188 34.00 -11.95 39.95
N GLY A 189 34.45 -12.40 38.77
CA GLY A 189 33.93 -13.66 38.17
C GLY A 189 33.61 -13.65 36.68
N GLY A 190 34.63 -13.61 35.81
CA GLY A 190 34.75 -14.39 34.56
C GLY A 190 33.63 -14.41 33.49
N ARG A 191 32.54 -13.65 33.62
CA ARG A 191 31.45 -13.58 32.63
C ARG A 191 31.45 -12.21 31.95
N ALA A 192 31.26 -12.22 30.63
CA ALA A 192 31.10 -11.01 29.85
C ALA A 192 30.01 -10.11 30.45
N PRO A 193 30.21 -8.78 30.51
CA PRO A 193 29.25 -7.88 31.15
C PRO A 193 27.92 -7.95 30.41
N LYS A 194 26.83 -8.27 31.13
CA LYS A 194 25.48 -8.05 30.62
C LYS A 194 25.35 -6.57 30.21
N THR A 195 25.07 -6.34 28.95
CA THR A 195 24.80 -5.05 28.33
C THR A 195 23.73 -4.32 29.13
N THR A 196 24.07 -3.13 29.65
CA THR A 196 23.17 -2.37 30.54
C THR A 196 22.06 -1.64 29.77
N ALA A 197 22.25 -1.42 28.47
CA ALA A 197 21.25 -0.88 27.57
C ALA A 197 21.53 -1.36 26.13
N GLU A 198 20.48 -1.73 25.40
CA GLU A 198 20.50 -2.15 24.01
C GLU A 198 19.49 -1.33 23.20
N ALA A 199 19.78 -1.09 21.93
CA ALA A 199 18.86 -0.42 21.00
C ALA A 199 18.06 -1.48 20.24
N TYR A 200 16.74 -1.27 20.12
CA TYR A 200 15.86 -2.13 19.35
C TYR A 200 15.05 -1.28 18.37
N HIS A 201 15.18 -1.58 17.08
CA HIS A 201 14.39 -0.96 16.01
C HIS A 201 14.29 -1.87 14.79
N ALA A 202 13.21 -1.73 14.02
CA ALA A 202 12.90 -2.58 12.88
C ALA A 202 13.66 -2.15 11.60
N GLY A 203 14.95 -2.51 11.52
CA GLY A 203 15.80 -2.37 10.33
C GLY A 203 17.01 -1.45 10.52
N MET A 204 18.21 -2.05 10.53
CA MET A 204 19.53 -1.41 10.49
C MET A 204 20.01 -1.49 9.02
N CYS A 205 20.36 -0.43 8.28
CA CYS A 205 21.00 0.87 8.55
C CYS A 205 20.50 1.93 7.51
N SER A 206 20.79 3.25 7.54
CA SER A 206 21.37 4.19 8.53
C SER A 206 21.30 5.64 7.97
N GLN A 207 21.38 6.67 8.83
CA GLN A 207 21.49 8.13 8.49
C GLN A 207 20.24 8.79 7.84
N GLU A 208 19.92 10.09 7.99
CA GLU A 208 20.50 11.18 8.80
C GLU A 208 19.45 12.29 9.11
N ARG A 209 19.60 13.04 10.21
CA ARG A 209 19.18 14.47 10.47
C ARG A 209 19.29 14.81 11.98
N ARG A 210 19.10 16.08 12.39
CA ARG A 210 19.24 16.52 13.81
C ARG A 210 18.31 17.68 14.22
N ARG A 211 17.96 17.71 15.52
CA ARG A 211 17.24 18.74 16.32
C ARG A 211 15.77 18.93 15.92
N GLY A 212 14.80 18.59 16.77
CA GLY A 212 14.71 18.98 18.17
C GLY A 212 13.67 20.09 18.33
N GLU A 213 12.40 19.76 18.06
CA GLU A 213 11.23 20.64 18.18
C GLU A 213 9.94 19.79 18.13
N ASP A 214 9.85 18.72 18.93
CA ASP A 214 8.96 17.55 18.77
C ASP A 214 7.52 17.84 18.28
N LEU A 215 6.80 18.77 18.90
CA LEU A 215 5.42 19.11 18.48
C LEU A 215 5.37 19.80 17.11
N ARG A 216 6.38 20.61 16.77
CA ARG A 216 6.50 21.24 15.45
C ARG A 216 7.04 20.25 14.41
N GLU A 217 7.86 19.29 14.82
CA GLU A 217 8.28 18.17 13.97
C GLU A 217 7.08 17.28 13.62
N LEU A 218 6.22 16.93 14.59
CA LEU A 218 4.95 16.23 14.34
C LEU A 218 4.03 17.03 13.41
N ARG A 219 3.83 18.33 13.67
CA ARG A 219 3.04 19.21 12.77
C ARG A 219 3.65 19.28 11.37
N ARG A 220 4.98 19.33 11.25
CA ARG A 220 5.68 19.34 9.96
C ARG A 220 5.44 18.05 9.19
N HIS A 221 5.45 16.88 9.84
CA HIS A 221 5.10 15.62 9.18
C HIS A 221 3.64 15.63 8.72
N VAL A 222 2.69 16.00 9.60
CA VAL A 222 1.26 16.12 9.23
C VAL A 222 1.02 17.07 8.04
N HIS A 223 1.81 18.15 7.92
CA HIS A 223 1.74 19.04 6.75
C HIS A 223 2.47 18.51 5.51
N ALA A 224 3.59 17.79 5.68
CA ALA A 224 4.34 17.19 4.57
C ALA A 224 3.61 15.98 3.96
N ASP A 225 2.88 15.22 4.77
CA ASP A 225 2.07 14.08 4.34
C ASP A 225 0.71 14.53 3.77
N SER A 226 0.39 15.84 3.84
CA SER A 226 -0.86 16.38 3.28
C SER A 226 -0.77 16.47 1.75
N THR A 227 -1.80 15.98 1.06
CA THR A 227 -1.81 15.89 -0.40
C THR A 227 -2.31 17.19 -1.04
N ASP A 228 -1.51 17.77 -1.93
CA ASP A 228 -1.87 18.99 -2.66
C ASP A 228 -3.10 18.81 -3.56
N PHE A 229 -3.96 19.83 -3.60
CA PHE A 229 -5.14 19.85 -4.49
C PHE A 229 -4.80 19.63 -5.96
N LEU A 230 -3.64 20.13 -6.43
CA LEU A 230 -3.20 19.92 -7.81
C LEU A 230 -2.84 18.45 -8.08
N ALA A 231 -2.24 17.76 -7.11
CA ALA A 231 -1.94 16.34 -7.22
C ALA A 231 -3.23 15.49 -7.22
N VAL A 232 -4.21 15.83 -6.37
CA VAL A 232 -5.55 15.20 -6.39
C VAL A 232 -6.25 15.44 -7.74
N LYS A 233 -6.25 16.68 -8.25
CA LYS A 233 -6.85 17.01 -9.55
C LYS A 233 -6.22 16.20 -10.69
N ARG A 234 -4.89 16.10 -10.72
CA ARG A 234 -4.16 15.29 -11.72
C ARG A 234 -4.45 13.80 -11.56
N LEU A 235 -4.51 13.26 -10.34
CA LEU A 235 -4.91 11.87 -10.10
C LEU A 235 -6.29 11.58 -10.68
N VAL A 236 -7.28 12.45 -10.41
CA VAL A 236 -8.63 12.32 -10.98
C VAL A 236 -8.61 12.35 -12.51
N GLN A 237 -7.78 13.19 -13.14
CA GLN A 237 -7.60 13.20 -14.60
C GLN A 237 -6.96 11.91 -15.13
N CYS A 238 -6.02 11.31 -14.40
CA CYS A 238 -5.40 10.03 -14.76
C CYS A 238 -6.34 8.82 -14.56
N VAL A 239 -7.21 8.86 -13.55
CA VAL A 239 -8.19 7.79 -13.24
C VAL A 239 -9.41 7.87 -14.16
N PHE A 240 -9.87 9.07 -14.49
CA PHE A 240 -11.02 9.32 -15.37
C PHE A 240 -10.70 10.07 -16.68
N PRO A 241 -9.80 9.58 -17.56
CA PRO A 241 -9.63 10.14 -18.90
C PRO A 241 -10.92 10.01 -19.73
N ALA A 242 -11.13 10.93 -20.66
CA ALA A 242 -12.25 10.86 -21.60
C ALA A 242 -12.26 9.53 -22.39
N CYS A 243 -13.45 8.99 -22.64
CA CYS A 243 -13.66 7.84 -23.52
C CYS A 243 -14.28 8.29 -24.86
N THR A 244 -14.26 7.40 -25.86
CA THR A 244 -14.82 7.69 -27.19
C THR A 244 -16.31 7.35 -27.34
N CYS A 245 -16.92 6.63 -26.37
CA CYS A 245 -18.28 6.08 -26.44
C CYS A 245 -19.37 7.09 -26.82
N THR A 246 -19.22 8.35 -26.41
CA THR A 246 -20.22 9.42 -26.59
C THR A 246 -19.82 10.49 -27.62
N ARG A 247 -18.64 10.37 -28.26
CA ARG A 247 -18.20 11.36 -29.26
C ARG A 247 -19.22 11.43 -30.42
N PRO A 248 -19.59 12.63 -30.90
CA PRO A 248 -20.35 12.75 -32.14
C PRO A 248 -19.51 12.25 -33.32
N PRO A 249 -20.14 11.78 -34.41
CA PRO A 249 -19.46 11.70 -35.70
C PRO A 249 -18.91 13.07 -36.07
N LEU A 250 -17.71 13.11 -36.66
CA LEU A 250 -17.19 14.33 -37.27
C LEU A 250 -18.11 14.69 -38.44
N GLU A 251 -18.89 15.75 -38.30
CA GLU A 251 -19.63 16.33 -39.41
C GLU A 251 -18.60 16.81 -40.46
N GLN A 252 -18.67 16.25 -41.67
CA GLN A 252 -17.93 16.79 -42.80
C GLN A 252 -18.51 18.17 -43.09
N GLU A 253 -17.72 19.23 -42.88
CA GLU A 253 -18.14 20.61 -43.13
C GLU A 253 -18.41 20.84 -44.64
N GLY A 254 -19.64 20.55 -45.05
CA GLY A 254 -20.23 21.08 -46.28
C GLY A 254 -20.50 22.58 -46.09
N ALA A 255 -19.82 23.41 -46.87
CA ALA A 255 -19.79 24.86 -46.68
C ALA A 255 -21.17 25.54 -46.74
N VAL A 256 -21.60 26.16 -45.63
CA VAL A 256 -22.46 27.36 -45.60
C VAL A 256 -21.98 28.27 -44.47
N GLY A 257 -21.73 29.55 -44.77
CA GLY A 257 -21.05 30.47 -43.85
C GLY A 257 -21.90 30.98 -42.69
N GLY A 258 -21.25 31.25 -41.56
CA GLY A 258 -21.80 31.94 -40.39
C GLY A 258 -20.80 32.01 -39.24
N GLU A 259 -20.28 33.20 -38.93
CA GLU A 259 -19.22 33.39 -37.93
C GLU A 259 -19.65 33.02 -36.50
N ARG A 260 -18.92 32.12 -35.84
CA ARG A 260 -18.89 31.97 -34.37
C ARG A 260 -17.47 31.63 -33.87
N PRO A 261 -17.09 32.03 -32.65
CA PRO A 261 -15.68 32.11 -32.25
C PRO A 261 -15.07 30.76 -31.86
N VAL A 262 -13.84 30.54 -32.32
CA VAL A 262 -13.02 29.36 -32.04
C VAL A 262 -12.47 29.39 -30.60
N PRO A 263 -12.71 28.36 -29.77
CA PRO A 263 -11.96 28.18 -28.53
C PRO A 263 -10.59 27.58 -28.88
N LYS A 264 -9.51 28.34 -28.67
CA LYS A 264 -8.13 27.85 -28.82
C LYS A 264 -7.80 26.89 -27.67
N TYR A 265 -7.68 25.60 -27.98
CA TYR A 265 -6.99 24.61 -27.16
C TYR A 265 -5.62 24.26 -27.78
N PRO A 266 -4.61 23.85 -27.00
CA PRO A 266 -3.30 23.47 -27.53
C PRO A 266 -3.38 22.19 -28.37
N ALA A 267 -2.63 22.14 -29.47
CA ALA A 267 -2.64 21.02 -30.40
C ALA A 267 -1.60 19.93 -30.02
N GLU A 268 -1.93 19.08 -29.04
CA GLU A 268 -1.12 17.88 -28.69
C GLU A 268 -1.95 16.59 -28.47
N GLU A 269 -3.25 16.57 -28.78
CA GLU A 269 -4.14 15.40 -28.53
C GLU A 269 -4.56 14.61 -29.81
N ALA A 270 -3.77 14.69 -30.89
CA ALA A 270 -4.15 14.10 -32.19
C ALA A 270 -3.94 12.57 -32.33
N GLU A 271 -3.16 11.93 -31.45
CA GLU A 271 -2.78 10.51 -31.57
C GLU A 271 -3.54 9.59 -30.61
N GLN A 272 -4.88 9.63 -30.65
CA GLN A 272 -5.74 8.66 -29.96
C GLN A 272 -6.83 8.06 -30.86
N LEU A 273 -6.41 7.57 -32.03
CA LEU A 273 -7.19 6.62 -32.82
C LEU A 273 -7.01 5.22 -32.24
N GLY A 274 -8.06 4.68 -31.60
CA GLY A 274 -8.14 3.25 -31.32
C GLY A 274 -8.18 2.50 -32.66
N GLY A 275 -7.12 1.74 -32.98
CA GLY A 275 -6.75 1.33 -34.33
C GLY A 275 -7.67 0.34 -35.08
N HIS A 276 -8.95 0.26 -34.73
CA HIS A 276 -9.95 -0.65 -35.33
C HIS A 276 -11.24 0.06 -35.82
N GLN A 277 -11.37 1.38 -35.72
CA GLN A 277 -12.53 2.12 -36.24
C GLN A 277 -12.13 3.23 -37.22
N ALA A 278 -12.37 2.99 -38.52
CA ALA A 278 -12.14 3.97 -39.59
C ALA A 278 -13.19 5.09 -39.66
N THR A 279 -14.31 4.94 -38.95
CA THR A 279 -15.36 5.96 -38.80
C THR A 279 -15.91 5.94 -37.37
N PRO A 280 -16.33 7.09 -36.80
CA PRO A 280 -16.97 7.11 -35.49
C PRO A 280 -18.31 6.36 -35.53
N GLY A 281 -18.43 5.29 -34.73
CA GLY A 281 -19.68 4.55 -34.59
C GLY A 281 -20.81 5.37 -33.94
N PRO A 282 -22.06 4.87 -33.97
CA PRO A 282 -23.17 5.52 -33.27
C PRO A 282 -22.90 5.61 -31.76
N ARG A 283 -23.31 6.72 -31.13
CA ARG A 283 -23.14 6.96 -29.69
C ARG A 283 -23.64 5.77 -28.87
N ARG A 284 -22.85 5.33 -27.91
CA ARG A 284 -23.19 4.26 -26.95
C ARG A 284 -23.16 4.81 -25.52
N ALA A 285 -23.98 4.25 -24.65
CA ALA A 285 -23.78 4.41 -23.21
C ALA A 285 -22.42 3.80 -22.84
N CYS A 286 -21.63 4.51 -22.04
CA CYS A 286 -20.38 3.97 -21.51
C CYS A 286 -20.70 2.96 -20.41
N MET A 287 -20.17 1.74 -20.52
CA MET A 287 -20.40 0.64 -19.57
C MET A 287 -19.24 0.47 -18.56
N GLY A 288 -18.31 1.44 -18.52
CA GLY A 288 -17.03 1.32 -17.82
C GLY A 288 -15.89 0.95 -18.78
N HIS A 289 -14.66 1.09 -18.28
CA HIS A 289 -13.42 0.74 -18.98
C HIS A 289 -12.40 0.24 -17.95
N GLU A 290 -11.67 -0.82 -18.26
CA GLU A 290 -10.55 -1.25 -17.43
C GLU A 290 -9.30 -0.41 -17.73
N ARG A 291 -8.56 -0.03 -16.68
CA ARG A 291 -7.39 0.87 -16.81
C ARG A 291 -6.25 0.46 -15.89
N ALA A 292 -5.03 0.50 -16.43
CA ALA A 292 -3.80 0.42 -15.66
C ALA A 292 -3.41 1.80 -15.12
N LEU A 293 -3.12 1.90 -13.81
CA LEU A 293 -2.46 3.05 -13.21
C LEU A 293 -1.04 2.65 -12.79
N PRO A 294 0.02 3.08 -13.51
CA PRO A 294 1.39 2.63 -13.26
C PRO A 294 1.98 3.31 -12.01
N ILE A 295 1.77 2.68 -10.85
CA ILE A 295 2.12 3.18 -9.50
C ILE A 295 3.39 4.04 -9.46
N GLN A 296 4.55 3.49 -9.83
CA GLN A 296 5.82 4.21 -9.72
C GLN A 296 5.91 5.48 -10.58
N LEU A 297 5.32 5.46 -11.78
CA LEU A 297 5.26 6.63 -12.67
C LEU A 297 4.25 7.65 -12.13
N THR A 298 3.12 7.20 -11.59
CA THR A 298 2.11 8.07 -10.97
C THR A 298 2.66 8.76 -9.71
N VAL A 299 3.36 8.03 -8.84
CA VAL A 299 4.06 8.58 -7.66
C VAL A 299 5.00 9.71 -8.07
N GLN A 300 5.83 9.48 -9.09
CA GLN A 300 6.79 10.48 -9.59
C GLN A 300 6.13 11.68 -10.30
N ALA A 301 5.06 11.46 -11.05
CA ALA A 301 4.36 12.51 -11.80
C ALA A 301 3.43 13.39 -10.95
N LEU A 302 2.97 12.87 -9.81
CA LEU A 302 2.07 13.56 -8.87
C LEU A 302 2.78 14.11 -7.63
N ASP A 303 4.04 13.73 -7.39
CA ASP A 303 4.79 14.00 -6.16
C ASP A 303 3.99 13.57 -4.91
N MET A 304 3.45 12.35 -4.97
CA MET A 304 2.53 11.78 -3.98
C MET A 304 2.94 10.35 -3.63
N PRO A 305 3.01 9.95 -2.34
CA PRO A 305 3.38 8.59 -1.96
C PRO A 305 2.31 7.56 -2.38
N GLU A 306 2.74 6.29 -2.54
CA GLU A 306 1.87 5.19 -2.96
C GLU A 306 0.67 5.01 -2.01
N GLU A 307 0.90 5.17 -0.70
CA GLU A 307 -0.12 5.06 0.34
C GLU A 307 -1.20 6.14 0.22
N ALA A 308 -0.85 7.36 -0.21
CA ALA A 308 -1.82 8.43 -0.43
C ALA A 308 -2.63 8.18 -1.73
N ILE A 309 -2.00 7.67 -2.79
CA ILE A 309 -2.70 7.24 -4.01
C ILE A 309 -3.68 6.10 -3.67
N GLU A 310 -3.25 5.06 -2.94
CA GLU A 310 -4.12 3.96 -2.49
C GLU A 310 -5.28 4.49 -1.62
N THR A 311 -5.00 5.42 -0.70
CA THR A 311 -6.03 6.05 0.15
C THR A 311 -7.11 6.73 -0.68
N LEU A 312 -6.72 7.57 -1.65
CA LEU A 312 -7.67 8.29 -2.50
C LEU A 312 -8.49 7.32 -3.36
N LEU A 313 -7.86 6.30 -3.96
CA LEU A 313 -8.57 5.27 -4.73
C LEU A 313 -9.58 4.49 -3.87
N CYS A 314 -9.22 4.12 -2.64
CA CYS A 314 -10.14 3.47 -1.69
C CYS A 314 -11.33 4.36 -1.32
N TYR A 315 -11.14 5.68 -1.18
CA TYR A 315 -12.26 6.59 -0.92
C TYR A 315 -13.20 6.75 -2.13
N LEU A 316 -12.68 6.70 -3.36
CA LEU A 316 -13.50 6.73 -4.57
C LEU A 316 -14.30 5.42 -4.76
N GLU A 317 -13.71 4.27 -4.40
CA GLU A 317 -14.37 2.96 -4.40
C GLU A 317 -15.46 2.85 -3.33
N LEU A 318 -15.19 3.33 -2.10
CA LEU A 318 -16.15 3.32 -0.99
C LEU A 318 -17.23 4.41 -1.09
N HIS A 319 -17.15 5.30 -2.08
CA HIS A 319 -18.16 6.35 -2.26
C HIS A 319 -19.52 5.73 -2.65
N PRO A 320 -20.67 6.16 -2.10
CA PRO A 320 -21.97 5.54 -2.38
C PRO A 320 -22.39 5.50 -3.86
N HIS A 321 -21.80 6.36 -4.69
CA HIS A 321 -21.99 6.37 -6.15
C HIS A 321 -21.11 5.37 -6.92
N HIS A 322 -20.27 4.58 -6.23
CA HIS A 322 -19.41 3.54 -6.80
C HIS A 322 -18.61 4.04 -8.02
N TRP A 323 -17.82 5.10 -7.82
CA TRP A 323 -17.17 5.81 -8.92
C TRP A 323 -16.10 5.00 -9.64
N LEU A 324 -15.45 4.05 -8.96
CA LEU A 324 -14.54 3.08 -9.56
C LEU A 324 -14.54 1.78 -8.75
N GLU A 325 -14.05 0.70 -9.36
CA GLU A 325 -13.71 -0.54 -8.68
C GLU A 325 -12.19 -0.73 -8.66
N LEU A 326 -11.61 -0.99 -7.49
CA LEU A 326 -10.16 -1.17 -7.36
C LEU A 326 -9.78 -2.64 -7.49
N MET A 327 -9.33 -3.02 -8.68
CA MET A 327 -8.87 -4.37 -8.98
C MET A 327 -7.59 -4.77 -8.22
N ALA A 328 -7.09 -5.98 -8.49
CA ALA A 328 -5.82 -6.42 -7.91
C ALA A 328 -4.65 -5.59 -8.46
N THR A 329 -3.74 -5.17 -7.58
CA THR A 329 -2.44 -4.63 -8.01
C THR A 329 -1.70 -5.72 -8.78
N THR A 330 -1.23 -5.44 -10.01
CA THR A 330 -0.57 -6.43 -10.87
C THR A 330 0.39 -5.75 -11.85
N TYR A 331 1.20 -6.55 -12.56
CA TYR A 331 2.00 -6.07 -13.68
C TYR A 331 1.12 -5.94 -14.92
N THR A 332 1.10 -4.75 -15.54
CA THR A 332 0.25 -4.45 -16.71
C THR A 332 1.04 -4.28 -18.01
N HIS A 333 2.36 -4.06 -17.94
CA HIS A 333 3.21 -3.94 -19.13
C HIS A 333 3.84 -5.29 -19.49
N CYS A 334 3.74 -5.66 -20.76
CA CYS A 334 4.41 -6.82 -21.33
C CYS A 334 5.56 -6.37 -22.23
N ARG A 335 6.74 -7.00 -22.08
CA ARG A 335 7.86 -6.89 -23.02
C ARG A 335 8.13 -8.26 -23.63
N LEU A 336 8.06 -8.34 -24.96
CA LEU A 336 8.49 -9.51 -25.73
C LEU A 336 9.80 -9.19 -26.43
N ASN A 337 10.76 -10.11 -26.39
CA ASN A 337 12.04 -9.99 -27.09
C ASN A 337 12.28 -11.28 -27.88
N CYS A 338 12.47 -11.17 -29.19
CA CYS A 338 12.62 -12.28 -30.12
C CYS A 338 14.04 -12.31 -30.71
N PRO A 339 14.88 -13.31 -30.36
CA PRO A 339 16.22 -13.45 -30.93
C PRO A 339 16.24 -13.58 -32.47
N GLY A 340 15.19 -14.11 -33.07
CA GLY A 340 14.99 -14.19 -34.52
C GLY A 340 14.40 -12.91 -35.14
N GLY A 341 14.39 -11.79 -34.41
CA GLY A 341 13.96 -10.48 -34.92
C GLY A 341 12.46 -10.36 -35.22
N PRO A 342 12.04 -9.32 -35.96
CA PRO A 342 10.63 -9.01 -36.23
C PRO A 342 9.93 -10.12 -37.02
N ALA A 343 10.62 -10.83 -37.91
CA ALA A 343 10.05 -11.95 -38.66
C ALA A 343 9.60 -13.11 -37.76
N GLN A 344 10.36 -13.43 -36.70
CA GLN A 344 9.96 -14.41 -35.69
C GLN A 344 8.75 -13.93 -34.89
N LEU A 345 8.70 -12.64 -34.55
CA LEU A 345 7.61 -12.04 -33.79
C LEU A 345 6.29 -12.06 -34.59
N GLN A 346 6.34 -11.69 -35.87
CA GLN A 346 5.21 -11.78 -36.81
C GLN A 346 4.74 -13.24 -36.97
N ALA A 347 5.67 -14.19 -37.06
CA ALA A 347 5.33 -15.62 -37.13
C ALA A 347 4.61 -16.13 -35.87
N LEU A 348 4.75 -15.48 -34.71
CA LEU A 348 4.04 -15.84 -33.47
C LEU A 348 2.62 -15.25 -33.37
N ALA A 349 2.27 -14.23 -34.17
CA ALA A 349 0.96 -13.57 -34.14
C ALA A 349 -0.21 -14.54 -34.29
N HIS A 350 -0.08 -15.57 -35.15
CA HIS A 350 -1.14 -16.57 -35.37
C HIS A 350 -1.49 -17.42 -34.13
N ARG A 351 -0.63 -17.42 -33.09
CA ARG A 351 -0.83 -18.17 -31.83
C ARG A 351 -1.27 -17.29 -30.67
N CYS A 352 -1.21 -15.97 -30.84
CA CYS A 352 -1.43 -14.99 -29.78
C CYS A 352 -2.22 -13.80 -30.35
N PRO A 353 -3.56 -13.82 -30.28
CA PRO A 353 -4.39 -12.72 -30.78
C PRO A 353 -4.01 -11.33 -30.22
N PRO A 354 -3.61 -11.18 -28.93
CA PRO A 354 -3.04 -9.94 -28.42
C PRO A 354 -1.84 -9.44 -29.23
N LEU A 355 -0.88 -10.33 -29.53
CA LEU A 355 0.31 -9.99 -30.30
C LEU A 355 -0.07 -9.57 -31.73
N ALA A 356 -1.05 -10.21 -32.35
CA ALA A 356 -1.54 -9.83 -33.68
C ALA A 356 -2.12 -8.40 -33.68
N VAL A 357 -2.89 -8.02 -32.66
CA VAL A 357 -3.44 -6.66 -32.51
C VAL A 357 -2.33 -5.64 -32.24
N CYS A 358 -1.35 -5.95 -31.39
CA CYS A 358 -0.19 -5.09 -31.16
C CYS A 358 0.60 -4.79 -32.43
N LEU A 359 0.93 -5.83 -33.21
CA LEU A 359 1.73 -5.69 -34.44
C LEU A 359 0.96 -4.93 -35.54
N ALA A 360 -0.36 -5.07 -35.60
CA ALA A 360 -1.20 -4.28 -36.49
C ALA A 360 -1.27 -2.79 -36.09
N GLN A 361 -1.11 -2.45 -34.80
CA GLN A 361 -1.08 -1.07 -34.31
C GLN A 361 0.31 -0.42 -34.40
N GLN A 362 1.39 -1.22 -34.39
CA GLN A 362 2.79 -0.76 -34.44
C GLN A 362 3.41 -0.91 -35.84
N LEU A 363 2.61 -0.77 -36.91
CA LEU A 363 3.10 -0.79 -38.29
C LEU A 363 4.21 0.26 -38.49
N PRO A 364 5.47 -0.14 -38.73
CA PRO A 364 6.53 0.82 -39.02
C PRO A 364 6.35 1.37 -40.44
N GLU A 365 6.66 2.65 -40.64
CA GLU A 365 6.66 3.24 -42.00
C GLU A 365 7.76 2.63 -42.91
N ASP A 366 8.77 2.00 -42.31
CA ASP A 366 9.88 1.34 -43.01
C ASP A 366 10.00 -0.15 -42.62
N PRO A 367 9.84 -1.11 -43.56
CA PRO A 367 9.79 -2.55 -43.23
C PRO A 367 11.14 -3.16 -42.81
N GLU A 368 12.27 -2.48 -43.03
CA GLU A 368 13.61 -2.98 -42.66
C GLU A 368 14.06 -2.59 -41.24
N GLN A 369 13.32 -1.73 -40.52
CA GLN A 369 13.69 -1.23 -39.18
C GLN A 369 12.81 -1.81 -38.05
N GLY A 370 12.25 -3.00 -38.26
CA GLY A 370 11.46 -3.69 -37.24
C GLY A 370 12.30 -4.06 -35.99
N SER A 371 11.92 -3.49 -34.84
CA SER A 371 12.53 -3.82 -33.54
C SER A 371 12.41 -5.32 -33.22
N SER A 372 13.49 -5.91 -32.69
CA SER A 372 13.48 -7.29 -32.16
C SER A 372 12.73 -7.44 -30.83
N SER A 373 12.34 -6.32 -30.20
CA SER A 373 11.50 -6.31 -29.00
C SER A 373 10.30 -5.36 -29.12
N VAL A 374 9.15 -5.81 -28.62
CA VAL A 374 7.89 -5.07 -28.61
C VAL A 374 7.37 -4.97 -27.18
N GLU A 375 6.92 -3.77 -26.81
CA GLU A 375 6.38 -3.43 -25.50
C GLU A 375 4.95 -2.87 -25.66
N PHE A 376 4.05 -3.26 -24.76
CA PHE A 376 2.66 -2.80 -24.75
C PHE A 376 1.99 -2.92 -23.37
N ASP A 377 0.99 -2.07 -23.14
CA ASP A 377 0.08 -2.16 -22.01
C ASP A 377 -1.00 -3.22 -22.28
N MET A 378 -1.03 -4.26 -21.44
CA MET A 378 -1.99 -5.37 -21.54
C MET A 378 -3.41 -4.96 -21.21
N VAL A 379 -3.63 -4.02 -20.29
CA VAL A 379 -4.99 -3.61 -19.87
C VAL A 379 -5.64 -2.77 -20.96
N LYS A 380 -4.88 -1.85 -21.56
CA LYS A 380 -5.34 -1.10 -22.75
C LYS A 380 -5.72 -2.03 -23.90
N LEU A 381 -4.95 -3.09 -24.10
CA LEU A 381 -5.22 -4.10 -25.11
C LEU A 381 -6.47 -4.94 -24.80
N VAL A 382 -6.64 -5.38 -23.55
CA VAL A 382 -7.82 -6.13 -23.10
C VAL A 382 -9.10 -5.30 -23.25
N ASP A 383 -9.10 -4.03 -22.82
CA ASP A 383 -10.23 -3.09 -23.01
C ASP A 383 -10.57 -2.89 -24.50
N THR A 384 -9.54 -2.79 -25.36
CA THR A 384 -9.72 -2.66 -26.82
C THR A 384 -10.28 -3.94 -27.47
N MET A 385 -9.93 -5.11 -26.93
CA MET A 385 -10.34 -6.41 -27.46
C MET A 385 -11.62 -6.99 -26.82
N GLY A 386 -12.05 -6.45 -25.68
CA GLY A 386 -13.16 -6.97 -24.88
C GLY A 386 -12.88 -8.38 -24.35
N TRP A 387 -11.68 -8.61 -23.81
CA TRP A 387 -11.14 -9.91 -23.38
C TRP A 387 -11.31 -10.22 -21.88
#